data_AF-A0A1M7LWC2-F1
#
_entry.id   AF-A0A1M7LWC2-F1
#
_cell.length_a   1.000
_cell.length_b   1.000
_cell.length_c   1.000
_cell.angle_alpha   90.00
_cell.angle_beta   90.00
_cell.angle_gamma   90.00
#
_symmetry.space_group_name_H-M   'P 1'
#
loop_
_entity.id
_entity.type
_entity.pdbx_description
1 polymer ?
#
loop_
_entity_poly.entity_id
_entity_poly.type
_entity_poly.pdbx_seq_one_letter_code
_entity_poly.pdbx_strand_id
1 'polypeptide(L)'
;MKKNNGLDYKEFWKDKIDYDYETEIVIYAYVCRTSKSLPKKLYNIDKSYQFDSYIEWQYHVKGLISNKQVDLKEFKRYLINEERKRSSFSGMTNSIVIPIIIYILGLLISAFMDFYTGTILQPTVDRQISLLQNILTYLVVMVPVVAVSMTVYIALFYKIFKIVGGFSNKDKLDKSFYEDYIEIVESEIIKSTIIERHDGD
;
A
#
# COMPACT_ATOMS: atom_id res chain seq x y z
N MET A 1 25.71 7.58 -20.09
CA MET A 1 24.48 6.92 -19.61
C MET A 1 23.90 7.71 -18.44
N LYS A 2 22.87 8.53 -18.67
CA LYS A 2 22.14 9.22 -17.60
C LYS A 2 20.77 8.57 -17.44
N LYS A 3 20.63 7.79 -16.36
CA LYS A 3 19.33 7.40 -15.77
C LYS A 3 18.75 8.66 -15.13
N ASN A 4 17.78 9.33 -15.76
CA ASN A 4 16.99 10.40 -15.13
C ASN A 4 15.54 10.51 -15.64
N ASN A 5 15.04 9.50 -16.35
CA ASN A 5 13.76 9.62 -17.09
C ASN A 5 12.52 9.71 -16.17
N GLY A 6 12.60 9.44 -14.86
CA GLY A 6 11.41 9.40 -13.99
C GLY A 6 10.98 10.76 -13.41
N LEU A 7 11.92 11.68 -13.18
CA LEU A 7 11.65 13.04 -12.71
C LEU A 7 11.16 13.92 -13.86
N ASP A 8 11.71 13.69 -15.05
CA ASP A 8 11.44 14.41 -16.28
C ASP A 8 9.95 14.33 -16.69
N TYR A 9 9.34 13.13 -16.68
CA TYR A 9 7.92 12.99 -17.06
C TYR A 9 6.94 13.58 -16.04
N LYS A 10 7.25 13.55 -14.74
CA LYS A 10 6.36 14.14 -13.73
C LYS A 10 6.32 15.66 -13.87
N GLU A 11 7.49 16.28 -14.01
CA GLU A 11 7.60 17.72 -14.25
C GLU A 11 7.01 18.09 -15.62
N PHE A 12 7.22 17.27 -16.64
CA PHE A 12 6.63 17.46 -17.97
C PHE A 12 5.10 17.50 -17.93
N TRP A 13 4.43 16.54 -17.28
CA TRP A 13 2.96 16.53 -17.21
C TRP A 13 2.40 17.62 -16.30
N LYS A 14 3.15 18.00 -15.26
CA LYS A 14 2.81 19.15 -14.43
C LYS A 14 2.85 20.45 -15.26
N ASP A 15 3.91 20.69 -16.03
CA ASP A 15 3.98 21.87 -16.90
C ASP A 15 2.92 21.83 -18.02
N LYS A 16 2.79 20.66 -18.67
CA LYS A 16 1.90 20.48 -19.82
C LYS A 16 0.43 20.64 -19.48
N ILE A 17 -0.07 19.99 -18.43
CA ILE A 17 -1.52 19.94 -18.11
C ILE A 17 -1.85 20.29 -16.67
N ASP A 18 -0.90 20.81 -15.91
CA ASP A 18 -1.06 21.08 -14.48
C ASP A 18 -1.44 19.83 -13.68
N TYR A 19 -1.00 18.65 -14.17
CA TYR A 19 -1.23 17.39 -13.48
C TYR A 19 -0.24 17.23 -12.32
N ASP A 20 -0.76 17.23 -11.10
CA ASP A 20 -0.02 16.89 -9.89
C ASP A 20 -0.69 15.74 -9.14
N TYR A 21 -0.12 14.54 -9.28
CA TYR A 21 -0.63 13.33 -8.64
C TYR A 21 -0.85 13.50 -7.13
N GLU A 22 0.08 14.14 -6.40
CA GLU A 22 -0.02 14.23 -4.94
C GLU A 22 -1.21 15.10 -4.49
N THR A 23 -1.60 16.05 -5.32
CA THR A 23 -2.77 16.91 -5.11
C THR A 23 -4.05 16.19 -5.56
N GLU A 24 -4.04 15.61 -6.77
CA GLU A 24 -5.20 14.95 -7.37
C GLU A 24 -5.66 13.70 -6.60
N ILE A 25 -4.73 12.83 -6.14
CA ILE A 25 -5.09 11.64 -5.36
C ILE A 25 -5.76 11.99 -4.03
N VAL A 26 -5.37 13.12 -3.44
CA VAL A 26 -5.88 13.62 -2.17
C VAL A 26 -7.31 14.13 -2.34
N ILE A 27 -7.54 14.90 -3.41
CA ILE A 27 -8.86 15.38 -3.78
C ILE A 27 -9.79 14.19 -4.06
N TYR A 28 -9.32 13.25 -4.88
CA TYR A 28 -10.05 12.03 -5.21
C TYR A 28 -10.47 11.25 -3.96
N ALA A 29 -9.54 11.06 -3.01
CA ALA A 29 -9.84 10.38 -1.75
C ALA A 29 -10.90 11.11 -0.90
N TYR A 30 -10.90 12.45 -0.96
CA TYR A 30 -11.88 13.27 -0.26
C TYR A 30 -13.27 13.12 -0.87
N VAL A 31 -13.41 13.28 -2.19
CA VAL A 31 -14.71 13.19 -2.88
C VAL A 31 -15.31 11.78 -2.86
N CYS A 32 -14.47 10.74 -2.85
CA CYS A 32 -14.87 9.34 -2.70
C CYS A 32 -15.20 8.94 -1.26
N ARG A 33 -15.17 9.89 -0.30
CA ARG A 33 -15.47 9.70 1.14
C ARG A 33 -14.67 8.60 1.82
N THR A 34 -13.46 8.32 1.34
CA THR A 34 -12.48 7.44 2.01
C THR A 34 -11.82 8.20 3.18
N SER A 35 -12.63 8.73 4.11
CA SER A 35 -12.19 9.80 5.04
C SER A 35 -11.25 9.34 6.16
N LYS A 36 -11.14 8.03 6.43
CA LYS A 36 -10.36 7.52 7.56
C LYS A 36 -8.83 7.65 7.40
N SER A 37 -8.32 7.94 6.19
CA SER A 37 -6.88 7.99 5.89
C SER A 37 -6.42 9.32 5.29
N LEU A 38 -7.25 10.36 5.30
CA LEU A 38 -6.87 11.68 4.79
C LEU A 38 -5.75 12.26 5.67
N PRO A 39 -4.54 12.49 5.14
CA PRO A 39 -3.45 13.04 5.93
C PRO A 39 -3.82 14.45 6.42
N LYS A 40 -3.46 14.79 7.67
CA LYS A 40 -3.69 16.12 8.28
C LYS A 40 -3.20 17.32 7.43
N LYS A 41 -2.42 17.08 6.37
CA LYS A 41 -2.01 18.08 5.37
C LYS A 41 -3.17 18.71 4.60
N LEU A 42 -4.38 18.13 4.63
CA LEU A 42 -5.58 18.68 3.98
C LEU A 42 -6.19 19.92 4.62
N TYR A 43 -5.84 20.26 5.86
CA TYR A 43 -6.36 21.49 6.48
C TYR A 43 -5.86 22.77 5.78
N ASN A 44 -4.83 22.66 4.93
CA ASN A 44 -4.21 23.79 4.20
C ASN A 44 -4.31 23.65 2.68
N ILE A 45 -5.20 22.82 2.14
CA ILE A 45 -5.45 22.84 0.69
C ILE A 45 -6.19 24.14 0.35
N ASP A 46 -5.75 24.81 -0.71
CA ASP A 46 -6.37 26.03 -1.21
C ASP A 46 -7.87 25.78 -1.47
N LYS A 47 -8.72 26.77 -1.15
CA LYS A 47 -10.18 26.63 -1.24
C LYS A 47 -10.65 26.24 -2.65
N SER A 48 -9.83 26.50 -3.67
CA SER A 48 -10.08 26.14 -5.07
C SER A 48 -10.14 24.63 -5.35
N TYR A 49 -9.65 23.78 -4.45
CA TYR A 49 -9.64 22.32 -4.62
C TYR A 49 -10.64 21.59 -3.71
N GLN A 50 -11.60 22.32 -3.12
CA GLN A 50 -12.70 21.75 -2.34
C GLN A 50 -13.87 21.42 -3.29
N PHE A 51 -13.77 20.28 -3.96
CA PHE A 51 -14.90 19.74 -4.72
C PHE A 51 -15.89 19.08 -3.75
N ASP A 52 -17.18 19.36 -3.93
CA ASP A 52 -18.25 18.82 -3.10
C ASP A 52 -18.67 17.42 -3.54
N SER A 53 -18.31 17.01 -4.76
CA SER A 53 -18.67 15.71 -5.33
C SER A 53 -17.62 15.13 -6.28
N TYR A 54 -17.69 13.80 -6.48
CA TYR A 54 -16.91 13.09 -7.49
C TYR A 54 -17.14 13.65 -8.90
N ILE A 55 -18.37 14.05 -9.21
CA ILE A 55 -18.75 14.58 -10.53
C ILE A 55 -18.00 15.90 -10.80
N GLU A 56 -17.88 16.77 -9.79
CA GLU A 56 -17.12 18.02 -9.91
C GLU A 56 -15.63 17.77 -10.14
N TRP A 57 -15.05 16.80 -9.43
CA TRP A 57 -13.67 16.37 -9.68
C TRP A 57 -13.51 15.85 -11.12
N GLN A 58 -14.45 15.05 -11.62
CA GLN A 58 -14.43 14.56 -12.99
C GLN A 58 -14.46 15.70 -14.03
N TYR A 59 -15.27 16.75 -13.79
CA TYR A 59 -15.31 17.92 -14.67
C TYR A 59 -14.02 18.74 -14.62
N HIS A 60 -13.40 18.87 -13.44
CA HIS A 60 -12.09 19.51 -13.29
C HIS A 60 -11.02 18.77 -14.11
N VAL A 61 -10.93 17.45 -13.97
CA VAL A 61 -9.98 16.63 -14.74
C VAL A 61 -10.22 16.77 -16.24
N LYS A 62 -11.48 16.73 -16.70
CA LYS A 62 -11.83 17.01 -18.10
C LYS A 62 -11.36 18.41 -18.51
N GLY A 63 -11.58 19.42 -17.68
CA GLY A 63 -11.11 20.78 -17.92
C GLY A 63 -9.58 20.88 -18.10
N LEU A 64 -8.80 20.15 -17.31
CA LEU A 64 -7.34 20.12 -17.46
C LEU A 64 -6.90 19.51 -18.79
N ILE A 65 -7.61 18.47 -19.23
CA ILE A 65 -7.25 17.65 -20.39
C ILE A 65 -7.75 18.26 -21.70
N SER A 66 -9.00 18.71 -21.75
CA SER A 66 -9.65 19.23 -22.97
C SER A 66 -9.12 20.61 -23.37
N ASN A 67 -8.52 21.37 -22.44
CA ASN A 67 -8.16 22.77 -22.67
C ASN A 67 -6.75 22.96 -23.24
N LYS A 68 -5.97 21.88 -23.43
CA LYS A 68 -4.58 21.96 -23.89
C LYS A 68 -4.33 21.00 -25.06
N GLN A 69 -3.69 21.49 -26.13
CA GLN A 69 -3.28 20.69 -27.29
C GLN A 69 -2.20 19.66 -26.88
N VAL A 70 -2.65 18.53 -26.35
CA VAL A 70 -1.81 17.53 -25.70
C VAL A 70 -2.10 16.17 -26.31
N ASP A 71 -1.06 15.37 -26.52
CA ASP A 71 -1.22 13.99 -26.94
C ASP A 71 -1.80 13.15 -25.78
N LEU A 72 -3.12 13.04 -25.77
CA LEU A 72 -3.87 12.27 -24.79
C LEU A 72 -3.50 10.78 -24.80
N LYS A 73 -3.03 10.23 -25.94
CA LYS A 73 -2.59 8.83 -26.01
C LYS A 73 -1.26 8.66 -25.29
N GLU A 74 -0.35 9.62 -25.40
CA GLU A 74 0.90 9.63 -24.65
C GLU A 74 0.63 9.80 -23.14
N PHE A 75 -0.27 10.70 -22.78
CA PHE A 75 -0.65 10.90 -21.38
C PHE A 75 -1.28 9.66 -20.76
N LYS A 76 -2.19 9.00 -21.47
CA LYS A 76 -2.75 7.70 -21.06
C LYS A 76 -1.66 6.65 -20.82
N ARG A 77 -0.67 6.54 -21.72
CA ARG A 77 0.45 5.60 -21.56
C ARG A 77 1.27 5.91 -20.31
N TYR A 78 1.48 7.19 -20.01
CA TYR A 78 2.14 7.61 -18.79
C TYR A 78 1.36 7.18 -17.54
N LEU A 79 0.04 7.41 -17.48
CA LEU A 79 -0.81 7.01 -16.36
C LEU A 79 -0.78 5.49 -16.12
N ILE A 80 -0.92 4.69 -17.17
CA ILE A 80 -0.83 3.21 -17.10
C ILE A 80 0.53 2.77 -16.54
N ASN A 81 1.61 3.43 -16.94
CA ASN A 81 2.94 3.08 -16.45
C ASN A 81 3.11 3.43 -14.96
N GLU A 82 2.56 4.56 -14.51
CA GLU A 82 2.58 4.94 -13.09
C GLU A 82 1.71 4.01 -12.23
N GLU A 83 0.54 3.60 -12.72
CA GLU A 83 -0.31 2.59 -12.07
C GLU A 83 0.44 1.26 -11.87
N ARG A 84 1.14 0.77 -12.90
CA ARG A 84 1.95 -0.46 -12.82
C ARG A 84 3.06 -0.37 -11.78
N LYS A 85 3.75 0.77 -11.71
CA LYS A 85 4.82 0.97 -10.71
C LYS A 85 4.29 0.92 -9.29
N ARG A 86 3.12 1.50 -9.04
CA ARG A 86 2.51 1.56 -7.70
C ARG A 86 1.88 0.24 -7.28
N SER A 87 1.20 -0.45 -8.20
CA SER A 87 0.60 -1.77 -7.94
C SER A 87 1.64 -2.87 -7.66
N SER A 88 2.86 -2.75 -8.19
CA SER A 88 3.95 -3.72 -7.97
C SER A 88 4.34 -3.90 -6.48
N PHE A 89 4.10 -2.89 -5.63
CA PHE A 89 4.46 -2.97 -4.21
C PHE A 89 3.56 -3.93 -3.42
N SER A 90 2.26 -3.97 -3.75
CA SER A 90 1.26 -4.88 -3.16
C SER A 90 1.56 -6.36 -3.43
N GLY A 91 2.12 -6.66 -4.61
CA GLY A 91 2.55 -8.00 -4.99
C GLY A 91 3.73 -8.48 -4.16
N MET A 92 4.65 -7.58 -3.82
CA MET A 92 5.85 -7.90 -3.04
C MET A 92 5.51 -8.32 -1.61
N THR A 93 4.52 -7.68 -0.98
CA THR A 93 4.09 -8.04 0.38
C THR A 93 3.48 -9.44 0.46
N ASN A 94 2.64 -9.81 -0.50
CA ASN A 94 1.96 -11.11 -0.49
C ASN A 94 2.88 -12.26 -0.92
N SER A 95 3.80 -12.01 -1.85
CA SER A 95 4.65 -13.06 -2.41
C SER A 95 5.98 -13.27 -1.68
N ILE A 96 6.48 -12.26 -0.94
CA ILE A 96 7.80 -12.33 -0.29
C ILE A 96 7.69 -12.18 1.22
N VAL A 97 7.02 -11.13 1.69
CA VAL A 97 7.02 -10.77 3.12
C VAL A 97 6.24 -11.80 3.96
N ILE A 98 5.06 -12.23 3.51
CA ILE A 98 4.23 -13.22 4.24
C ILE A 98 4.96 -14.58 4.37
N PRO A 99 5.50 -15.18 3.30
CA PRO A 99 6.25 -16.44 3.41
C PRO A 99 7.47 -16.35 4.35
N ILE A 100 8.21 -15.23 4.35
CA ILE A 100 9.34 -15.03 5.26
C ILE A 100 8.87 -15.01 6.72
N ILE A 101 7.75 -14.36 7.01
CA ILE A 101 7.17 -14.34 8.36
C ILE A 101 6.77 -15.75 8.82
N ILE A 102 6.14 -16.54 7.94
CA ILE A 102 5.76 -17.93 8.22
C ILE A 102 7.00 -18.79 8.46
N TYR A 103 8.06 -18.60 7.69
CA TYR A 103 9.31 -19.33 7.87
C TYR A 103 9.97 -19.03 9.22
N ILE A 104 10.07 -17.75 9.60
CA ILE A 104 10.60 -17.33 10.91
C ILE A 104 9.75 -17.90 12.05
N LEU A 105 8.43 -17.97 11.88
CA LEU A 105 7.52 -18.60 12.85
C LEU A 105 7.85 -20.09 13.03
N GLY A 106 8.08 -20.81 11.94
CA GLY A 106 8.48 -22.22 11.98
C GLY A 106 9.78 -22.42 12.77
N LEU A 107 10.78 -21.57 12.56
CA LEU A 107 12.05 -21.63 13.28
C LEU A 107 11.90 -21.36 14.79
N LEU A 108 11.07 -20.37 15.16
CA LEU A 108 10.81 -20.05 16.57
C LEU A 108 10.08 -21.18 17.29
N ILE A 109 9.09 -21.80 16.64
CA ILE A 109 8.36 -22.95 17.18
C ILE A 109 9.32 -24.14 17.34
N SER A 110 10.16 -24.42 16.35
CA SER A 110 11.16 -25.50 16.43
C SER A 110 12.12 -25.29 17.60
N ALA A 111 12.71 -24.10 17.71
CA ALA A 111 13.64 -23.77 18.80
C ALA A 111 12.99 -23.91 20.19
N PHE A 112 11.71 -23.53 20.31
CA PHE A 112 10.94 -23.72 21.53
C PHE A 112 10.74 -25.21 21.86
N MET A 113 10.38 -26.03 20.87
CA MET A 113 10.18 -27.47 21.04
C MET A 113 11.48 -28.20 21.38
N ASP A 114 12.59 -27.83 20.74
CA ASP A 114 13.92 -28.39 21.02
C ASP A 114 14.40 -28.03 22.42
N PHE A 115 14.14 -26.80 22.87
CA PHE A 115 14.43 -26.41 24.25
C PHE A 115 13.57 -27.20 25.26
N TYR A 116 12.26 -27.31 25.01
CA TYR A 116 11.33 -28.03 25.87
C TYR A 116 11.72 -29.51 26.02
N THR A 117 12.07 -30.16 24.92
CA THR A 117 12.48 -31.57 24.91
C THR A 117 13.90 -31.78 25.45
N GLY A 118 14.83 -30.86 25.19
CA GLY A 118 16.23 -30.98 25.61
C GLY A 118 16.49 -30.74 27.10
N THR A 119 15.70 -29.88 27.76
CA THR A 119 15.91 -29.53 29.18
C THR A 119 14.97 -30.21 30.16
N ILE A 120 13.72 -30.52 29.78
CA ILE A 120 12.72 -31.08 30.70
C ILE A 120 12.69 -32.61 30.68
N LEU A 121 12.94 -33.22 29.51
CA LEU A 121 12.90 -34.66 29.32
C LEU A 121 14.26 -35.35 29.48
N GLN A 122 15.33 -34.61 29.78
CA GLN A 122 16.65 -35.21 30.00
C GLN A 122 16.62 -36.14 31.24
N PRO A 123 16.96 -37.43 31.09
CA PRO A 123 16.93 -38.37 32.20
C PRO A 123 18.18 -38.16 33.07
N THR A 124 18.06 -37.36 34.12
CA THR A 124 19.11 -37.26 35.16
C THR A 124 18.82 -38.18 36.34
N VAL A 125 19.89 -38.67 36.96
CA VAL A 125 19.94 -39.90 37.77
C VAL A 125 19.25 -39.78 39.14
N ASP A 126 18.91 -38.58 39.62
CA ASP A 126 18.21 -38.38 40.90
C ASP A 126 16.75 -37.94 40.68
N ARG A 127 15.88 -38.91 40.49
CA ARG A 127 14.56 -38.78 39.85
C ARG A 127 13.49 -37.99 40.61
N GLN A 128 13.68 -37.61 41.89
CA GLN A 128 12.62 -36.94 42.67
C GLN A 128 12.92 -35.48 43.01
N ILE A 129 14.14 -35.17 43.46
CA ILE A 129 14.57 -33.78 43.72
C ILE A 129 14.71 -33.01 42.40
N SER A 130 15.19 -33.69 41.34
CA SER A 130 15.26 -33.10 39.99
C SER A 130 13.89 -32.79 39.40
N LEU A 131 12.86 -33.62 39.64
CA LEU A 131 11.51 -33.37 39.11
C LEU A 131 10.90 -32.11 39.72
N LEU A 132 11.01 -31.93 41.04
CA LEU A 132 10.43 -30.77 41.71
C LEU A 132 11.16 -29.48 41.32
N GLN A 133 12.50 -29.51 41.22
CA GLN A 133 13.29 -28.39 40.70
C GLN A 133 13.00 -28.10 39.21
N ASN A 134 12.80 -29.11 38.38
CA ASN A 134 12.47 -28.93 36.96
C ASN A 134 11.07 -28.33 36.79
N ILE A 135 10.09 -28.76 37.58
CA ILE A 135 8.74 -28.18 37.61
C ILE A 135 8.81 -26.71 38.07
N LEU A 136 9.56 -26.42 39.13
CA LEU A 136 9.70 -25.05 39.64
C LEU A 136 10.38 -24.13 38.61
N THR A 137 11.45 -24.62 37.97
CA THR A 137 12.16 -23.90 36.91
C THR A 137 11.25 -23.64 35.70
N TYR A 138 10.43 -24.62 35.31
CA TYR A 138 9.45 -24.45 34.25
C TYR A 138 8.42 -23.36 34.58
N LEU A 139 7.84 -23.39 35.77
CA LEU A 139 6.81 -22.43 36.18
C LEU A 139 7.35 -21.01 36.38
N VAL A 140 8.55 -20.88 36.97
CA VAL A 140 9.11 -19.57 37.34
C VAL A 140 9.89 -18.92 36.19
N VAL A 141 10.53 -19.71 35.32
CA VAL A 141 11.40 -19.19 34.25
C VAL A 141 10.75 -19.35 32.89
N MET A 142 10.28 -20.55 32.55
CA MET A 142 9.80 -20.82 31.19
C MET A 142 8.43 -20.20 30.90
N VAL A 143 7.47 -20.32 31.82
CA VAL A 143 6.13 -19.74 31.62
C VAL A 143 6.20 -18.22 31.39
N PRO A 144 6.95 -17.43 32.18
CA PRO A 144 7.11 -16.01 31.91
C PRO A 144 7.86 -15.70 30.62
N VAL A 145 8.93 -16.45 30.29
CA VAL A 145 9.68 -16.24 29.05
C VAL A 145 8.80 -16.49 27.82
N VAL A 146 7.97 -17.53 27.84
CA VAL A 146 6.99 -17.81 26.78
C VAL A 146 5.90 -16.75 26.72
N ALA A 147 5.40 -16.30 27.87
CA ALA A 147 4.39 -15.24 27.90
C ALA A 147 4.93 -13.92 27.34
N VAL A 148 6.17 -13.55 27.69
CA VAL A 148 6.85 -12.35 27.18
C VAL A 148 7.15 -12.48 25.70
N SER A 149 7.67 -13.63 25.24
CA SER A 149 7.95 -13.84 23.81
C SER A 149 6.68 -13.81 22.97
N MET A 150 5.59 -14.43 23.44
CA MET A 150 4.29 -14.37 22.78
C MET A 150 3.71 -12.96 22.73
N THR A 151 3.81 -12.17 23.81
CA THR A 151 3.31 -10.79 23.82
C THR A 151 4.11 -9.89 22.88
N VAL A 152 5.45 -10.00 22.87
CA VAL A 152 6.31 -9.30 21.90
C VAL A 152 5.96 -9.70 20.47
N TYR A 153 5.74 -11.00 20.23
CA TYR A 153 5.36 -11.51 18.92
C TYR A 153 4.01 -10.96 18.45
N ILE A 154 2.96 -11.03 19.28
CA ILE A 154 1.62 -10.51 18.95
C ILE A 154 1.71 -9.01 18.64
N ALA A 155 2.51 -8.25 19.39
CA ALA A 155 2.70 -6.82 19.14
C ALA A 155 3.38 -6.55 17.78
N LEU A 156 4.40 -7.34 17.42
CA LEU A 156 5.06 -7.25 16.12
C LEU A 156 4.12 -7.66 14.98
N PHE A 157 3.41 -8.77 15.15
CA PHE A 157 2.43 -9.27 14.18
C PHE A 157 1.33 -8.24 13.92
N TYR A 158 0.77 -7.65 14.98
CA TYR A 158 -0.23 -6.59 14.87
C TYR A 158 0.31 -5.36 14.14
N LYS A 159 1.55 -4.93 14.43
CA LYS A 159 2.20 -3.83 13.69
C LYS A 159 2.35 -4.15 12.21
N ILE A 160 2.82 -5.35 11.87
CA ILE A 160 2.98 -5.78 10.47
C ILE A 160 1.62 -5.84 9.78
N PHE A 161 0.61 -6.47 10.39
CA PHE A 161 -0.74 -6.54 9.82
C PHE A 161 -1.38 -5.16 9.65
N LYS A 162 -1.15 -4.24 10.60
CA LYS A 162 -1.62 -2.85 10.47
C LYS A 162 -0.93 -2.12 9.32
N ILE A 163 0.38 -2.33 9.14
CA ILE A 163 1.15 -1.78 8.03
C ILE A 163 0.62 -2.36 6.70
N VAL A 164 0.51 -3.69 6.60
CA VAL A 164 0.01 -4.40 5.40
C VAL A 164 -1.44 -4.02 5.08
N GLY A 165 -2.33 -3.95 6.08
CA GLY A 165 -3.71 -3.51 5.90
C GLY A 165 -3.81 -2.04 5.49
N GLY A 166 -2.91 -1.19 6.00
CA GLY A 166 -2.77 0.19 5.56
C GLY A 166 -2.31 0.30 4.10
N PHE A 167 -1.34 -0.53 3.70
CA PHE A 167 -0.91 -0.64 2.30
C PHE A 167 -2.05 -1.10 1.41
N SER A 168 -2.79 -2.14 1.77
CA SER A 168 -3.91 -2.65 0.97
C SER A 168 -4.98 -1.60 0.68
N ASN A 169 -5.32 -0.76 1.67
CA ASN A 169 -6.30 0.31 1.46
C ASN A 169 -5.76 1.42 0.58
N LYS A 170 -4.48 1.78 0.73
CA LYS A 170 -3.83 2.78 -0.13
C LYS A 170 -3.71 2.27 -1.57
N ASP A 171 -3.32 1.02 -1.77
CA ASP A 171 -3.16 0.41 -3.09
C ASP A 171 -4.51 0.32 -3.82
N LYS A 172 -5.60 0.02 -3.10
CA LYS A 172 -6.96 0.06 -3.66
C LYS A 172 -7.36 1.46 -4.11
N LEU A 173 -7.09 2.47 -3.27
CA LEU A 173 -7.38 3.86 -3.60
C LEU A 173 -6.57 4.32 -4.82
N ASP A 174 -5.27 4.06 -4.83
CA ASP A 174 -4.38 4.39 -5.95
C ASP A 174 -4.87 3.71 -7.24
N LYS A 175 -5.24 2.43 -7.16
CA LYS A 175 -5.78 1.69 -8.30
C LYS A 175 -7.06 2.32 -8.85
N SER A 176 -8.07 2.53 -7.99
CA SER A 176 -9.34 3.14 -8.42
C SER A 176 -9.15 4.55 -8.99
N PHE A 177 -8.24 5.33 -8.40
CA PHE A 177 -7.87 6.65 -8.93
C PHE A 177 -7.35 6.55 -10.37
N TYR A 178 -6.39 5.67 -10.66
CA TYR A 178 -5.85 5.54 -12.01
C TYR A 178 -6.88 4.99 -13.00
N GLU A 179 -7.71 4.01 -12.59
CA GLU A 179 -8.79 3.47 -13.42
C GLU A 179 -9.75 4.58 -13.86
N ASP A 180 -10.26 5.38 -12.91
CA ASP A 180 -11.18 6.48 -13.20
C ASP A 180 -10.51 7.58 -14.04
N TYR A 181 -9.26 7.95 -13.73
CA TYR A 181 -8.53 8.97 -14.47
C TYR A 181 -8.28 8.55 -15.93
N ILE A 182 -7.89 7.29 -16.13
CA ILE A 182 -7.68 6.71 -17.47
C ILE A 182 -9.00 6.67 -18.24
N GLU A 183 -10.10 6.28 -17.61
CA GLU A 183 -11.44 6.29 -18.23
C GLU A 183 -11.82 7.69 -18.73
N ILE A 184 -11.56 8.72 -17.92
CA ILE A 184 -11.80 10.11 -18.31
C ILE A 184 -10.97 10.48 -19.55
N VAL A 185 -9.66 10.20 -19.54
CA VAL A 185 -8.77 10.48 -20.67
C VAL A 185 -9.22 9.72 -21.93
N GLU A 186 -9.61 8.45 -21.79
CA GLU A 186 -10.14 7.65 -22.90
C GLU A 186 -11.41 8.24 -23.50
N SER A 187 -12.34 8.69 -22.65
CA SER A 187 -13.58 9.31 -23.11
C SER A 187 -13.33 10.57 -23.96
N GLU A 188 -12.33 11.39 -23.59
CA GLU A 188 -11.95 12.58 -24.35
C GLU A 188 -11.23 12.23 -25.67
N ILE A 189 -10.41 11.18 -25.70
CA ILE A 189 -9.80 10.66 -26.96
C ILE A 189 -10.88 10.19 -27.93
N ILE A 190 -11.88 9.45 -27.45
CA ILE A 190 -12.98 8.96 -28.28
C ILE A 190 -13.77 10.15 -28.84
N LYS A 191 -14.07 11.13 -27.99
CA LYS A 191 -14.79 12.34 -28.39
C LYS A 191 -14.06 13.13 -29.47
N SER A 192 -12.74 13.35 -29.32
CA SER A 192 -11.94 14.05 -30.34
C SER A 192 -11.92 13.29 -31.67
N THR A 193 -11.81 11.95 -31.62
CA THR A 193 -11.79 11.08 -32.81
C THR A 193 -13.14 11.10 -33.57
N ILE A 194 -14.26 11.23 -32.86
CA ILE A 194 -15.60 11.32 -33.48
C ILE A 194 -15.79 12.68 -34.15
N ILE A 195 -15.33 13.77 -33.53
CA ILE A 195 -15.43 15.13 -34.10
C ILE A 195 -14.62 15.21 -35.40
N GLU A 196 -13.39 14.71 -35.42
CA GLU A 196 -12.54 14.69 -36.63
C GLU A 196 -13.16 13.91 -37.80
N ARG A 197 -14.00 12.89 -37.52
CA ARG A 197 -14.73 12.17 -38.59
C ARG A 197 -15.92 12.95 -39.12
N HIS A 198 -16.56 13.79 -38.31
CA HIS A 198 -17.73 14.57 -38.72
C HIS A 198 -17.37 15.86 -39.46
N ASP A 199 -16.18 16.42 -39.23
CA ASP A 199 -15.70 17.62 -39.94
C ASP A 199 -14.98 17.30 -41.28
N GLY A 200 -14.80 16.00 -41.58
CA GLY A 200 -14.11 15.51 -42.78
C GLY A 200 -15.03 14.94 -43.88
N ASP A 201 -16.35 14.91 -43.64
CA ASP A 201 -17.41 14.54 -44.60
C ASP A 201 -18.15 15.79 -45.11
#